data_AF-A0A2X3JG24-F1
#
_entry.id   AF-A0A2X3JG24-F1
#
_cell.length_a   1.000
_cell.length_b   1.000
_cell.length_c   1.000
_cell.angle_alpha   90.00
_cell.angle_beta   90.00
_cell.angle_gamma   90.00
#
_symmetry.space_group_name_H-M   'P 1'
#
loop_
_entity.id
_entity.type
_entity.pdbx_description
1 polymer ?
#
loop_
_entity_poly.entity_id
_entity_poly.type
_entity_poly.pdbx_seq_one_letter_code
_entity_poly.pdbx_strand_id
1 'polypeptide(L)' 'MRRSGEVLSRTVIAEQVWDMNFDPETNVIDVAIRRLRNKIDDGFDDKLLHTLRGAGYVLELRG' A
#
# COMPACT_ATOMS: atom_id res chain seq x y z
N MET A 1 -6.39 5.47 14.43
CA MET A 1 -6.03 5.21 13.02
C MET A 1 -5.55 6.52 12.42
N ARG A 2 -4.30 6.62 11.95
CA ARG A 2 -3.65 7.93 11.73
C ARG A 2 -3.66 8.44 10.28
N ARG A 3 -4.00 7.61 9.28
CA ARG A 3 -4.05 7.98 7.83
C ARG A 3 -5.02 7.13 6.99
N SER A 4 -6.32 7.12 7.32
CA SER A 4 -7.34 6.53 6.45
C SER A 4 -7.79 7.56 5.40
N GLY A 5 -7.78 7.20 4.12
CA GLY A 5 -8.20 8.08 3.00
C GLY A 5 -7.10 8.92 2.33
N GLU A 6 -5.84 8.80 2.76
CA GLU A 6 -4.72 9.51 2.12
C GLU A 6 -4.05 8.64 1.05
N VAL A 7 -3.79 9.22 -0.12
CA VAL A 7 -3.06 8.53 -1.20
C VAL A 7 -1.56 8.58 -0.90
N LEU A 8 -0.97 7.42 -0.66
CA LEU A 8 0.47 7.27 -0.42
C LEU A 8 1.16 6.79 -1.70
N SER A 9 2.14 7.56 -2.16
CA SER A 9 2.97 7.17 -3.30
C SER A 9 3.90 6.02 -2.93
N ARG A 10 4.42 5.33 -3.96
CA ARG A 10 5.40 4.23 -3.77
C ARG A 10 6.63 4.72 -3.00
N THR A 11 7.13 5.91 -3.32
CA THR A 11 8.29 6.51 -2.66
C THR A 11 8.02 6.73 -1.17
N VAL A 12 6.85 7.28 -0.81
CA VAL A 12 6.49 7.52 0.60
C VAL A 12 6.37 6.20 1.37
N ILE A 13 5.79 5.16 0.76
CA ILE A 13 5.71 3.82 1.38
C ILE A 13 7.11 3.24 1.58
N ALA A 14 8.01 3.38 0.59
CA ALA A 14 9.40 2.93 0.72
C ALA A 14 10.14 3.68 1.83
N GLU A 15 10.03 5.01 1.88
CA GLU A 15 10.67 5.83 2.91
C GLU A 15 10.19 5.45 4.32
N GLN A 16 8.88 5.31 4.52
CA GLN A 16 8.31 5.02 5.83
C GLN A 16 8.55 3.58 6.32
N VAL A 17 8.73 2.63 5.41
CA VAL A 17 8.93 1.21 5.76
C VAL A 17 10.40 0.81 5.75
N TRP A 18 11.23 1.45 4.92
CA TRP A 18 12.61 1.02 4.65
C TRP A 18 13.72 2.06 4.85
N ASP A 19 13.44 3.24 5.39
CA ASP A 19 14.43 4.24 5.84
C ASP A 19 15.67 4.34 4.91
N MET A 20 15.44 4.87 3.72
CA MET A 20 16.41 5.33 2.71
C MET A 20 17.41 4.34 2.07
N ASN A 21 17.54 3.08 2.49
CA ASN A 21 18.36 2.08 1.78
C ASN A 21 17.53 1.17 0.86
N PHE A 22 16.51 1.75 0.22
CA PHE A 22 15.63 1.02 -0.69
C PHE A 22 16.15 1.11 -2.12
N ASP A 23 16.42 -0.04 -2.74
CA ASP A 23 16.69 -0.12 -4.16
C ASP A 23 15.35 -0.03 -4.93
N PRO A 24 15.10 1.08 -5.67
CA PRO A 24 13.85 1.29 -6.39
C PRO A 24 13.61 0.28 -7.53
N GLU A 25 14.63 -0.46 -7.97
CA GLU A 25 14.49 -1.55 -8.95
C GLU A 25 13.88 -2.81 -8.35
N THR A 26 13.86 -2.92 -7.01
CA THR A 26 13.27 -4.07 -6.34
C THR A 26 11.75 -3.93 -6.25
N ASN A 27 11.05 -4.89 -6.83
CA ASN A 27 9.61 -5.12 -6.76
C ASN A 27 9.10 -5.48 -5.34
N VAL A 28 9.87 -5.12 -4.30
CA VAL A 28 9.57 -5.34 -2.88
C VAL A 28 8.30 -4.59 -2.45
N ILE A 29 8.04 -3.38 -2.97
CA ILE A 29 6.78 -2.68 -2.67
C ILE A 29 5.59 -3.49 -3.15
N ASP A 30 5.63 -4.05 -4.35
CA ASP A 30 4.54 -4.88 -4.88
C ASP A 30 4.36 -6.16 -4.06
N VAL A 31 5.46 -6.78 -3.62
CA VAL A 31 5.42 -7.95 -2.74
C VAL A 31 4.82 -7.60 -1.37
N ALA A 32 5.19 -6.46 -0.79
CA ALA A 32 4.68 -6.00 0.49
C ALA A 32 3.19 -5.68 0.41
N ILE A 33 2.77 -4.95 -0.62
CA ILE A 33 1.35 -4.64 -0.90
C ILE A 33 0.54 -5.91 -1.12
N ARG A 34 1.07 -6.88 -1.87
CA ARG A 34 0.42 -8.18 -2.08
C ARG A 34 0.28 -8.95 -0.76
N ARG A 35 1.34 -9.02 0.05
CA ARG A 35 1.28 -9.68 1.37
C ARG A 35 0.29 -9.00 2.31
N LEU A 36 0.20 -7.67 2.26
CA LEU A 36 -0.76 -6.91 3.05
C LEU A 36 -2.19 -7.22 2.59
N ARG A 37 -2.47 -7.15 1.28
CA ARG A 37 -3.76 -7.52 0.69
C ARG A 37 -4.20 -8.91 1.10
N ASN A 38 -3.30 -9.89 1.05
CA ASN A 38 -3.60 -11.26 1.48
C ASN A 38 -4.02 -11.36 2.96
N LYS A 39 -3.64 -10.40 3.81
CA LYS A 39 -3.96 -10.40 5.25
C LYS A 39 -5.22 -9.59 5.59
N ILE A 40 -5.51 -8.54 4.84
CA ILE A 40 -6.58 -7.57 5.19
C ILE A 40 -7.74 -7.55 4.20
N ASP A 41 -7.54 -8.01 2.96
CA ASP A 41 -8.53 -7.96 1.88
C ASP A 41 -8.93 -9.36 1.40
N ASP A 42 -8.00 -10.32 1.29
CA ASP A 42 -8.34 -11.67 0.85
C ASP A 42 -9.04 -12.42 1.99
N GLY A 43 -10.32 -12.75 1.78
CA GLY A 43 -11.17 -13.38 2.79
C GLY A 43 -12.07 -12.40 3.55
N PHE A 44 -11.99 -11.10 3.24
CA PHE A 44 -12.88 -10.07 3.77
C PHE A 44 -13.78 -9.53 2.65
N ASP A 45 -15.04 -9.25 2.98
CA ASP A 45 -16.01 -8.69 2.04
C ASP A 45 -15.63 -7.27 1.64
N ASP A 46 -15.09 -6.50 2.59
CA ASP A 46 -14.64 -5.13 2.40
C ASP A 46 -13.17 -5.08 1.96
N LYS A 47 -12.94 -4.63 0.72
CA LYS A 47 -11.59 -4.32 0.22
C LYS A 47 -11.18 -2.94 0.71
N LEU A 48 -10.14 -2.86 1.53
CA LEU A 48 -9.62 -1.61 2.08
C LEU A 48 -8.47 -1.04 1.24
N LEU A 49 -7.67 -1.89 0.59
CA LEU A 49 -6.46 -1.45 -0.12
C LEU A 49 -6.71 -1.23 -1.62
N HIS A 50 -6.83 0.03 -2.01
CA HIS A 50 -7.05 0.42 -3.40
C HIS A 50 -5.76 0.90 -4.08
N THR A 51 -5.58 0.50 -5.33
CA THR A 51 -4.46 0.93 -6.17
C THR A 51 -4.91 2.04 -7.12
N LEU A 52 -4.30 3.22 -7.01
CA LEU A 52 -4.52 4.36 -7.89
C LEU A 52 -3.37 4.46 -8.89
N ARG A 53 -3.62 4.05 -10.13
CA ARG A 53 -2.61 4.04 -11.19
C ARG A 53 -2.04 5.45 -11.40
N GLY A 54 -0.72 5.57 -11.30
CA GLY A 54 -0.01 6.85 -11.46
C GLY A 54 0.06 7.72 -10.19
N ALA A 55 -0.65 7.36 -9.10
CA ALA A 55 -0.64 8.13 -7.85
C ALA A 55 -0.10 7.33 -6.65
N GLY A 56 -0.49 6.06 -6.50
CA GLY A 56 -0.04 5.22 -5.40
C GLY A 56 -1.13 4.29 -4.85
N TYR A 57 -1.17 4.15 -3.53
CA TYR A 57 -2.10 3.29 -2.80
C TYR A 57 -2.87 4.09 -1.76
N VAL A 58 -4.13 3.74 -1.54
CA VAL A 58 -4.98 4.33 -0.51
C VAL A 58 -5.64 3.23 0.30
N LEU A 59 -5.73 3.45 1.61
CA LEU A 59 -6.47 2.59 2.52
C LEU A 59 -7.77 3.30 2.89
N GLU A 60 -8.87 2.85 2.31
CA GLU A 60 -10.20 3.47 2.40
C GLU A 60 -11.27 2.39 2.32
N LEU A 61 -12.35 2.52 3.09
CA LEU A 61 -13.53 1.68 2.94
C LEU A 61 -14.39 2.25 1.80
N ARG A 62 -14.50 1.52 0.69
CA ARG A 62 -15.42 1.86 -0.40
C ARG A 62 -16.61 0.91 -0.34
N GLY A 63 -17.68 1.39 0.26
CA GLY A 63 -18.99 0.71 0.27
C GLY A 63 -19.68 0.75 -1.09
#